data_AF-A0A3N5GTH4-F1
#
_entry.id   AF-A0A3N5GTH4-F1
#
_cell.length_a   1.000
_cell.length_b   1.000
_cell.length_c   1.000
_cell.angle_alpha   90.00
_cell.angle_beta   90.00
_cell.angle_gamma   90.00
#
_symmetry.space_group_name_H-M   'P 1'
#
loop_
_entity.id
_entity.type
_entity.pdbx_description
1 polymer ?
#
loop_
_entity_poly.entity_id
_entity_poly.type
_entity_poly.pdbx_seq_one_letter_code
_entity_poly.pdbx_strand_id
1 'polypeptide(L)'
;MGLRGAKVTYGGAFVVWATVLGPYWLAPVLIVTQRIEAPPPMLFAATFVHVLGVVLMMGSDAQKYFTLQVKRGLITDGPFSRVRHPNYLGEMMLHGSFALLANHWAPWAVLAWVWPGVFVPNMLRKEASMSGYPEWGEYRARGDGPLRARQGAP
;
A
#
# COMPACT_ATOMS: atom_id res chain seq x y z
N MET A 1 -8.85 17.30 22.66
CA MET A 1 -9.50 17.74 21.41
C MET A 1 -10.22 16.53 20.82
N GLY A 2 -11.54 16.46 20.97
CA GLY A 2 -12.32 15.27 20.62
C GLY A 2 -12.20 14.92 19.14
N LEU A 3 -11.96 13.65 18.85
CA LEU A 3 -12.04 13.10 17.50
C LEU A 3 -13.47 13.33 17.00
N ARG A 4 -13.69 14.39 16.22
CA ARG A 4 -14.90 14.53 15.42
C ARG A 4 -14.85 13.38 14.41
N GLY A 5 -15.50 12.27 14.75
CA GLY A 5 -15.67 11.15 13.84
C GLY A 5 -16.27 11.69 12.56
N ALA A 6 -15.53 11.59 11.46
CA ALA A 6 -16.06 11.92 10.15
C ALA A 6 -17.32 11.07 9.95
N LYS A 7 -18.48 11.72 9.82
CA LYS A 7 -19.74 11.02 9.57
C LYS A 7 -19.64 10.43 8.17
N VAL A 8 -19.37 9.12 8.08
CA VAL A 8 -19.44 8.40 6.80
C VAL A 8 -20.89 8.38 6.38
N THR A 9 -21.20 9.06 5.28
CA THR A 9 -22.54 9.05 4.70
C THR A 9 -22.68 7.85 3.78
N TYR A 10 -23.91 7.33 3.62
CA TYR A 10 -24.18 6.27 2.64
C TYR A 10 -23.74 6.67 1.22
N GLY A 11 -23.93 7.95 0.85
CA GLY A 11 -23.44 8.50 -0.42
C GLY A 11 -21.91 8.44 -0.53
N GLY A 12 -21.18 8.81 0.53
CA GLY A 12 -19.72 8.71 0.55
C GLY A 12 -19.22 7.27 0.44
N ALA A 13 -19.87 6.33 1.13
CA ALA A 13 -19.55 4.91 1.02
C ALA A 13 -19.79 4.38 -0.41
N PHE A 14 -20.91 4.76 -1.03
CA PHE A 14 -21.19 4.41 -2.42
C PHE A 14 -20.15 4.98 -3.39
N VAL A 15 -19.75 6.24 -3.22
CA VAL A 15 -18.72 6.86 -4.08
C VAL A 15 -17.38 6.14 -3.95
N VAL A 16 -16.93 5.82 -2.73
CA VAL A 16 -15.69 5.05 -2.51
C VAL A 16 -15.79 3.67 -3.16
N TRP A 17 -16.94 3.00 -3.02
CA TRP A 17 -17.15 1.73 -3.70
C TRP A 17 -17.10 1.90 -5.22
N ALA A 18 -17.89 2.80 -5.80
CA ALA A 18 -18.00 2.97 -7.25
C ALA A 18 -16.71 3.45 -7.92
N THR A 19 -15.88 4.24 -7.23
CA THR A 19 -14.70 4.89 -7.81
C THR A 19 -13.37 4.25 -7.41
N VAL A 20 -13.35 3.40 -6.38
CA VAL A 20 -12.14 2.77 -5.87
C VAL A 20 -12.31 1.25 -5.78
N LEU A 21 -13.21 0.75 -4.94
CA LEU A 21 -13.29 -0.69 -4.64
C LEU A 21 -13.91 -1.53 -5.77
N GLY A 22 -14.98 -1.03 -6.39
CA GLY A 22 -15.68 -1.65 -7.51
C GLY A 22 -14.78 -1.83 -8.73
N PRO A 23 -14.07 -0.78 -9.19
CA PRO A 23 -13.15 -0.88 -10.32
C PRO A 23 -12.05 -1.95 -10.17
N TYR A 24 -11.61 -2.29 -8.95
CA TYR A 24 -10.64 -3.38 -8.74
C TYR A 24 -11.17 -4.76 -9.19
N TRP A 25 -12.49 -4.96 -9.25
CA TRP A 25 -13.09 -6.20 -9.74
C TRP A 25 -12.95 -6.39 -11.25
N LEU A 26 -12.54 -5.36 -11.99
CA LEU A 26 -12.35 -5.47 -13.43
C LEU A 26 -11.32 -6.55 -13.79
N ALA A 27 -10.21 -6.64 -13.07
CA ALA A 27 -9.18 -7.65 -13.33
C ALA A 27 -9.70 -9.09 -13.18
N PRO A 28 -10.27 -9.52 -12.03
CA PRO A 28 -10.79 -10.88 -11.90
C PRO A 28 -11.96 -11.16 -12.84
N VAL A 29 -12.83 -10.18 -13.12
CA VAL A 29 -13.92 -10.35 -14.10
C VAL A 29 -13.35 -10.65 -15.48
N LEU A 30 -12.35 -9.90 -15.95
CA LEU A 30 -11.71 -10.15 -17.24
C LEU A 30 -11.03 -11.52 -17.28
N ILE A 31 -10.25 -11.87 -16.25
CA ILE A 31 -9.57 -13.17 -16.15
C ILE A 31 -10.58 -14.32 -16.32
N VAL A 32 -11.71 -14.27 -15.60
CA VAL A 32 -12.72 -15.33 -15.61
C VAL A 32 -13.54 -15.33 -16.91
N THR A 33 -14.06 -14.17 -17.32
CA THR A 33 -14.98 -14.07 -18.47
C THR A 33 -14.27 -14.29 -19.80
N GLN A 34 -13.02 -13.85 -19.93
CA GLN A 34 -12.22 -14.07 -21.14
C GLN A 34 -11.44 -15.39 -21.11
N ARG A 35 -11.55 -16.17 -20.01
CA ARG A 35 -10.85 -17.44 -19.81
C ARG A 35 -9.35 -17.31 -20.11
N ILE A 36 -8.72 -16.32 -19.50
CA ILE A 36 -7.31 -16.02 -19.78
C ILE A 36 -6.42 -17.16 -19.33
N GLU A 37 -5.71 -17.77 -20.28
CA GLU A 37 -4.67 -18.76 -20.04
C GLU A 37 -3.31 -18.07 -20.09
N ALA A 38 -2.70 -17.85 -18.92
CA ALA A 38 -1.39 -17.23 -18.82
C ALA A 38 -0.27 -18.28 -18.89
N PRO A 39 0.87 -17.98 -19.55
CA PRO A 39 1.99 -18.91 -19.62
C PRO A 39 2.61 -19.15 -18.22
N PRO A 40 3.23 -20.32 -17.98
CA PRO A 40 3.74 -20.68 -16.66
C PRO A 40 4.66 -19.63 -15.99
N PRO A 41 5.59 -18.95 -16.70
CA PRO A 41 6.42 -17.91 -16.09
C PRO A 41 5.62 -16.71 -15.57
N MET A 42 4.54 -16.35 -16.27
CA MET A 42 3.67 -15.24 -15.88
C MET A 42 2.80 -15.62 -14.68
N LEU A 43 2.31 -16.86 -14.63
CA LEU A 43 1.63 -17.39 -13.44
C LEU A 43 2.55 -17.37 -12.22
N PHE A 44 3.78 -17.88 -12.36
CA PHE A 44 4.78 -17.84 -11.29
C PHE A 44 5.03 -16.41 -10.80
N ALA A 45 5.30 -15.47 -11.72
CA ALA A 45 5.56 -14.08 -11.38
C ALA A 45 4.36 -13.43 -10.68
N ALA A 46 3.15 -13.60 -11.22
CA ALA A 46 1.92 -13.05 -10.63
C ALA A 46 1.67 -13.62 -9.23
N THR A 47 1.75 -14.94 -9.05
CA THR A 47 1.58 -15.58 -7.74
C THR A 47 2.65 -15.14 -6.75
N PHE A 48 3.91 -15.08 -7.16
CA PHE A 48 5.01 -14.65 -6.29
C PHE A 48 4.82 -13.21 -5.82
N VAL A 49 4.55 -12.28 -6.75
CA VAL A 49 4.30 -10.87 -6.44
C VAL A 49 3.05 -10.71 -5.57
N HIS A 50 2.00 -11.49 -5.83
CA HIS A 50 0.78 -11.50 -5.03
C HIS A 50 1.07 -11.88 -3.57
N VAL A 51 1.72 -13.04 -3.35
CA VAL A 51 2.02 -13.54 -2.00
C VAL A 51 2.92 -12.56 -1.27
N LEU A 52 3.98 -12.06 -1.92
CA LEU A 52 4.87 -11.08 -1.31
C LEU A 52 4.14 -9.78 -0.97
N GLY A 53 3.25 -9.32 -1.85
CA GLY A 53 2.41 -8.14 -1.63
C GLY A 53 1.48 -8.31 -0.42
N VAL A 54 0.79 -9.45 -0.31
CA VAL A 54 -0.09 -9.76 0.82
C VAL A 54 0.70 -9.85 2.12
N VAL A 55 1.84 -10.54 2.14
CA VAL A 55 2.69 -10.67 3.33
C VAL A 55 3.20 -9.30 3.78
N LEU A 56 3.68 -8.47 2.84
CA LEU A 56 4.16 -7.14 3.16
C LEU A 56 3.05 -6.23 3.67
N MET A 57 1.88 -6.25 3.03
CA MET A 57 0.70 -5.47 3.42
C MET A 57 0.22 -5.85 4.82
N MET A 58 -0.16 -7.12 5.00
CA MET A 58 -0.73 -7.62 6.24
C MET A 58 0.29 -7.58 7.38
N GLY A 59 1.55 -7.96 7.12
CA GLY A 59 2.62 -7.92 8.11
C GLY A 59 2.91 -6.50 8.60
N SER A 60 2.94 -5.52 7.70
CA SER A 60 3.16 -4.13 8.06
C SER A 60 2.00 -3.53 8.84
N ASP A 61 0.76 -3.84 8.47
CA ASP A 61 -0.41 -3.37 9.21
C ASP A 61 -0.54 -4.04 10.57
N ALA A 62 -0.22 -5.33 10.68
CA ALA A 62 -0.16 -6.03 11.95
C ALA A 62 0.89 -5.40 12.88
N GLN A 63 2.13 -5.22 12.41
CA GLN A 63 3.17 -4.54 13.19
C GLN A 63 2.69 -3.14 13.62
N LYS A 64 2.16 -2.34 12.69
CA LYS A 64 1.65 -0.99 12.99
C LYS A 64 0.57 -1.03 14.07
N TYR A 65 -0.41 -1.91 13.91
CA TYR A 65 -1.54 -2.01 14.83
C TYR A 65 -1.07 -2.39 16.24
N PHE A 66 -0.34 -3.50 16.39
CA PHE A 66 0.06 -3.99 17.70
C PHE A 66 1.10 -3.10 18.37
N THR A 67 2.08 -2.56 17.63
CA THR A 67 3.08 -1.64 18.20
C THR A 67 2.42 -0.38 18.75
N LEU A 68 1.47 0.22 18.03
CA LEU A 68 0.83 1.46 18.47
C LEU A 68 -0.17 1.28 19.63
N GLN A 69 -0.62 0.04 19.90
CA GLN A 69 -1.35 -0.27 21.14
C GLN A 69 -0.43 -0.20 22.37
N VAL A 70 0.82 -0.61 22.22
CA VAL A 70 1.80 -0.68 23.33
C VAL A 70 2.52 0.65 23.51
N LYS A 71 3.02 1.23 22.42
CA LYS A 71 3.79 2.48 22.43
C LYS A 71 3.39 3.35 21.24
N ARG A 72 2.81 4.51 21.52
CA ARG A 72 2.57 5.53 20.49
C ARG A 72 3.89 6.20 20.11
N GLY A 73 4.10 6.36 18.81
CA GLY A 73 5.30 7.01 18.27
C GLY A 73 5.53 6.67 16.81
N LEU A 74 6.66 7.13 16.28
CA LEU A 74 7.13 6.79 14.95
C LEU A 74 7.72 5.37 14.94
N ILE A 75 7.23 4.51 14.04
CA ILE A 75 7.76 3.16 13.85
C ILE A 75 8.89 3.24 12.81
N THR A 76 10.08 2.76 13.17
CA THR A 76 11.28 2.88 12.34
C THR A 76 12.02 1.56 12.14
N ASP A 77 11.42 0.45 12.57
CA ASP A 77 11.96 -0.91 12.50
C ASP A 77 11.13 -1.82 11.57
N GLY A 78 11.58 -3.06 11.34
CA GLY A 78 10.89 -3.99 10.45
C GLY A 78 10.78 -3.46 9.00
N PRO A 79 9.66 -3.68 8.30
CA PRO A 79 9.43 -3.13 6.95
C PRO A 79 9.49 -1.60 6.90
N PHE A 80 9.07 -0.91 7.97
CA PHE A 80 9.11 0.56 8.07
C PHE A 80 10.53 1.12 8.05
N SER A 81 11.54 0.32 8.44
CA SER A 81 12.95 0.75 8.34
C SER A 81 13.45 0.96 6.90
N ARG A 82 12.77 0.38 5.90
CA ARG A 82 13.18 0.42 4.49
C ARG A 82 12.23 1.22 3.62
N VAL A 83 10.93 1.13 3.88
CA VAL A 83 9.89 1.79 3.10
C VAL A 83 8.97 2.51 4.08
N ARG A 84 8.70 3.81 3.86
CA ARG A 84 7.85 4.60 4.77
C ARG A 84 6.39 4.15 4.82
N HIS A 85 5.94 3.55 3.71
CA HIS A 85 4.56 3.12 3.46
C HIS A 85 4.53 1.68 2.95
N PRO A 86 5.03 0.70 3.72
CA PRO A 86 5.20 -0.67 3.24
C PRO A 86 3.86 -1.36 2.98
N ASN A 87 2.81 -0.97 3.70
CA ASN A 87 1.46 -1.48 3.46
C ASN A 87 0.96 -1.13 2.05
N TYR A 88 1.14 0.13 1.62
CA TYR A 88 0.77 0.56 0.28
C TYR A 88 1.62 -0.10 -0.80
N LEU A 89 2.92 -0.31 -0.55
CA LEU A 89 3.76 -1.07 -1.48
C LEU A 89 3.20 -2.49 -1.65
N GLY A 90 2.79 -3.15 -0.55
CA GLY A 90 2.13 -4.45 -0.60
C GLY A 90 0.81 -4.44 -1.40
N GLU A 91 -0.05 -3.43 -1.17
CA GLU A 91 -1.28 -3.21 -1.94
C GLU A 91 -1.00 -2.99 -3.44
N MET A 92 0.04 -2.22 -3.78
CA MET A 92 0.44 -2.00 -5.17
C MET A 92 0.92 -3.30 -5.83
N MET A 93 1.69 -4.12 -5.11
CA MET A 93 2.17 -5.42 -5.60
C MET A 93 1.02 -6.40 -5.85
N LEU A 94 0.13 -6.58 -4.88
CA LEU A 94 -0.97 -7.55 -5.02
C LEU A 94 -1.94 -7.13 -6.14
N HIS A 95 -2.27 -5.84 -6.27
CA HIS A 95 -3.13 -5.40 -7.36
C HIS A 95 -2.41 -5.42 -8.72
N GLY A 96 -1.11 -5.09 -8.73
CA GLY A 96 -0.26 -5.23 -9.91
C GLY A 96 -0.20 -6.67 -10.43
N SER A 97 -0.19 -7.68 -9.55
CA SER A 97 -0.23 -9.09 -9.96
C SER A 97 -1.53 -9.46 -10.69
N PHE A 98 -2.67 -8.91 -10.29
CA PHE A 98 -3.94 -9.14 -10.98
C PHE A 98 -3.98 -8.42 -12.32
N ALA A 99 -3.47 -7.19 -12.40
CA ALA A 99 -3.40 -6.45 -13.65
C ALA A 99 -2.44 -7.10 -14.66
N LEU A 100 -1.31 -7.66 -14.18
CA LEU A 100 -0.43 -8.50 -14.97
C LEU A 100 -1.19 -9.72 -15.49
N LEU A 101 -1.80 -10.50 -14.58
CA LEU A 101 -2.49 -11.75 -14.91
C LEU A 101 -3.68 -11.57 -15.87
N ALA A 102 -4.40 -10.45 -15.76
CA ALA A 102 -5.49 -10.11 -16.64
C ALA A 102 -5.06 -9.81 -18.08
N ASN A 103 -3.76 -9.68 -18.37
CA ASN A 103 -3.20 -9.45 -19.70
C ASN A 103 -3.97 -8.39 -20.52
N HIS A 104 -4.44 -7.35 -19.84
CA HIS A 104 -5.31 -6.33 -20.41
C HIS A 104 -4.93 -4.97 -19.83
N TRP A 105 -4.99 -3.93 -20.65
CA TRP A 105 -4.57 -2.58 -20.24
C TRP A 105 -5.52 -1.95 -19.21
N ALA A 106 -6.82 -2.28 -19.27
CA ALA A 106 -7.84 -1.61 -18.45
C ALA A 106 -7.62 -1.74 -16.93
N PRO A 107 -7.26 -2.91 -16.36
CA PRO A 107 -6.80 -3.00 -14.98
C PRO A 107 -5.66 -2.04 -14.63
N TRP A 108 -4.67 -1.88 -15.49
CA TRP A 108 -3.58 -0.92 -15.28
C TRP A 108 -4.07 0.52 -15.25
N ALA A 109 -5.06 0.88 -16.08
CA ALA A 109 -5.69 2.20 -16.04
C ALA A 109 -6.41 2.46 -14.71
N VAL A 110 -7.08 1.45 -14.14
CA VAL A 110 -7.66 1.53 -12.79
C VAL A 110 -6.58 1.78 -11.73
N LEU A 111 -5.44 1.06 -11.79
CA LEU A 111 -4.34 1.28 -10.86
C LEU A 111 -3.73 2.68 -11.01
N ALA A 112 -3.55 3.15 -12.25
CA ALA A 112 -3.06 4.48 -12.57
C ALA A 112 -4.02 5.59 -12.11
N TRP A 113 -5.31 5.30 -11.93
CA TRP A 113 -6.26 6.21 -11.29
C TRP A 113 -6.14 6.18 -9.76
N VAL A 114 -6.19 4.99 -9.16
CA VAL A 114 -6.28 4.86 -7.70
C VAL A 114 -4.96 5.23 -7.00
N TRP A 115 -3.80 4.87 -7.55
CA TRP A 115 -2.53 5.14 -6.90
C TRP A 115 -2.24 6.64 -6.72
N PRO A 116 -2.25 7.47 -7.77
CA PRO A 116 -2.09 8.92 -7.58
C PRO A 116 -3.35 9.58 -6.99
N GLY A 117 -4.56 9.07 -7.26
CA GLY A 117 -5.80 9.69 -6.78
C GLY A 117 -6.11 9.44 -5.30
N VAL A 118 -5.65 8.31 -4.74
CA VAL A 118 -5.99 7.87 -3.38
C VAL A 118 -4.75 7.56 -2.57
N PHE A 119 -3.79 6.78 -3.10
CA PHE A 119 -2.65 6.33 -2.30
C PHE A 119 -1.71 7.48 -2.00
N VAL A 120 -1.29 8.23 -3.02
CA VAL A 120 -0.35 9.36 -2.85
C VAL A 120 -0.90 10.43 -1.89
N PRO A 121 -2.15 10.94 -2.03
CA PRO A 121 -2.68 11.90 -1.08
C PRO A 121 -2.73 11.37 0.35
N ASN A 122 -3.10 10.10 0.54
CA ASN A 122 -3.12 9.50 1.86
C ASN A 122 -1.73 9.28 2.45
N MET A 123 -0.73 8.91 1.63
CA MET A 123 0.68 8.85 2.03
C MET A 123 1.16 10.23 2.47
N LEU A 124 0.92 11.28 1.67
CA LEU A 124 1.33 12.65 2.00
C LEU A 124 0.68 13.15 3.29
N ARG A 125 -0.61 12.86 3.51
CA ARG A 125 -1.29 13.17 4.78
C ARG A 125 -0.69 12.43 5.97
N LYS A 126 -0.31 11.15 5.78
CA LYS A 126 0.41 10.38 6.80
C LYS A 126 1.79 10.96 7.07
N GLU A 127 2.55 11.34 6.04
CA GLU A 127 3.86 11.98 6.19
C GLU A 127 3.77 13.32 6.91
N ALA A 128 2.78 14.15 6.59
CA ALA A 128 2.52 15.41 7.29
C ALA A 128 2.16 15.18 8.78
N SER A 129 1.49 14.06 9.10
CA SER A 129 1.26 13.69 10.50
C SER A 129 2.54 13.16 11.19
N MET A 130 3.41 12.47 10.45
CA MET A 130 4.66 11.93 10.99
C MET A 130 5.74 13.00 11.16
N SER A 131 5.64 14.12 10.45
CA SER A 131 6.64 15.20 10.51
C SER A 131 6.72 15.91 11.86
N GLY A 132 5.74 15.72 12.73
CA GLY A 132 5.78 16.22 14.11
C GLY A 132 6.68 15.44 15.06
N TYR A 133 7.18 14.26 14.68
CA TYR A 133 8.06 13.47 15.54
C TYR A 133 9.52 13.97 15.46
N PRO A 134 10.24 14.10 16.59
CA PRO A 134 11.64 14.54 16.60
C PRO A 134 12.55 13.71 15.68
N GLU A 135 12.29 12.40 15.60
CA GLU A 135 13.09 11.45 14.82
C GLU A 135 12.76 11.46 13.30
N TRP A 136 11.75 12.24 12.88
CA TRP A 136 11.27 12.26 11.50
C TRP A 136 12.34 12.66 10.49
N GLY A 137 13.18 13.64 10.81
CA GLY A 137 14.23 14.13 9.90
C GLY A 137 15.20 13.01 9.52
N GLU A 138 15.70 12.27 10.51
CA GLU A 138 16.57 11.12 10.29
C GLU A 138 15.85 9.95 9.61
N TYR A 139 14.59 9.71 9.97
CA TYR A 139 13.81 8.63 9.37
C TYR A 139 13.52 8.88 7.88
N ARG A 140 13.14 10.10 7.52
CA ARG A 140 12.88 10.49 6.13
C ARG A 140 14.12 10.33 5.27
N ALA A 141 15.28 10.77 5.77
CA ALA A 141 16.56 10.68 5.06
C ALA A 141 16.97 9.23 4.72
N ARG A 142 16.53 8.24 5.49
CA ARG A 142 16.79 6.81 5.20
C ARG A 142 16.03 6.30 3.98
N GLY A 143 14.81 6.79 3.75
CA GLY A 143 13.92 6.31 2.69
C GLY A 143 14.15 6.92 1.31
N ASP A 144 14.95 7.98 1.20
CA ASP A 144 15.22 8.68 -0.07
C ASP A 144 16.60 8.33 -0.70
N GLY A 145 17.42 7.48 -0.02
CA GLY A 145 18.72 6.95 -0.49
C GLY A 145 19.90 7.96 -0.52
N PRO A 146 21.19 7.53 -0.46
CA PRO A 146 21.72 6.22 -0.10
C PRO A 146 22.09 6.13 1.39
N LEU A 147 22.13 4.90 1.89
CA LEU A 147 22.52 4.47 3.24
C LEU A 147 23.74 5.23 3.80
N ARG A 148 23.52 6.31 4.57
CA ARG A 148 24.57 6.88 5.41
C ARG A 148 24.60 6.15 6.75
N ALA A 149 25.60 5.28 6.84
CA ALA A 149 26.37 4.92 8.01
C ALA A 149 25.56 4.63 9.29
N ARG A 150 25.40 3.33 9.57
CA ARG A 150 25.65 2.82 10.92
C ARG A 150 27.10 3.16 11.29
N GLN A 151 27.35 4.36 11.79
CA GLN A 151 28.53 4.70 12.57
C GLN A 151 28.02 5.29 13.88
N GLY A 152 28.26 4.58 14.98
CA GLY A 152 27.84 5.00 16.31
C GLY A 152 26.85 4.04 16.97
N ALA A 153 27.27 2.81 17.21
CA ALA A 153 26.82 2.10 18.40
C ALA A 153 28.07 1.83 19.26
N PRO A 154 28.09 2.22 20.54
CA PRO A 154 29.12 1.78 21.48
C PRO A 154 29.08 0.26 21.71
#